data_AF-A0AAX6FIM1-F1
#
_entry.id   AF-A0AAX6FIM1-F1
#
_cell.length_a   1.000
_cell.length_b   1.000
_cell.length_c   1.000
_cell.angle_alpha   90.00
_cell.angle_beta   90.00
_cell.angle_gamma   90.00
#
_symmetry.space_group_name_H-M   'P 1'
#
loop_
_entity.id
_entity.type
_entity.pdbx_description
1 polymer ?
#
loop_
_entity_poly.entity_id
_entity_poly.type
_entity_poly.pdbx_seq_one_letter_code
_entity_poly.pdbx_strand_id
1 'polypeptide(L)'
;MIAGLKEFIENEGDGEPPLEGSIPDMTSLTEYYVNLQKIYLAKAESDSLAVENRVKNILKRLGRDPNAISKANIRNFCRNARKLSICRYRCIEDEFNSPILSELQKYLADEDHSFAVGFYILFRAVDRFAANYNRLPGIFDGEINDDVSRLKTITVGILSDLGIHGSAMPDDLINEMCRFGGAELHAVAAFVGGVASQEVIKLITKQFVPLTGTLIFNGIDQKSQVLAL
;
A
#
# COMPACT_ATOMS: atom_id res chain seq x y z
N MET A 1 12.12 -3.54 20.03
CA MET A 1 11.28 -2.36 20.33
C MET A 1 9.83 -2.75 20.52
N ILE A 2 9.13 -3.34 19.53
CA ILE A 2 7.73 -3.82 19.71
C ILE A 2 7.55 -4.72 20.94
N ALA A 3 8.43 -5.71 21.16
CA ALA A 3 8.37 -6.54 22.36
C ALA A 3 8.53 -5.72 23.67
N GLY A 4 9.40 -4.70 23.66
CA GLY A 4 9.57 -3.82 24.82
C GLY A 4 8.38 -2.89 25.05
N LEU A 5 7.71 -2.46 23.99
CA LEU A 5 6.43 -1.74 24.06
C LEU A 5 5.34 -2.63 24.67
N LYS A 6 5.24 -3.88 24.22
CA LYS A 6 4.29 -4.86 24.77
C LYS A 6 4.53 -5.06 26.27
N GLU A 7 5.78 -5.32 26.68
CA GLU A 7 6.11 -5.48 28.09
C GLU A 7 5.85 -4.20 28.90
N PHE A 8 6.05 -3.00 28.33
CA PHE A 8 5.70 -1.73 28.99
C PHE A 8 4.20 -1.61 29.24
N ILE A 9 3.38 -1.86 28.21
CA ILE A 9 1.91 -1.78 28.30
C ILE A 9 1.37 -2.71 29.40
N GLU A 10 1.93 -3.92 29.51
CA GLU A 10 1.54 -4.92 30.51
C GLU A 10 2.00 -4.59 31.94
N ASN A 11 2.92 -3.63 32.12
CA ASN A 11 3.53 -3.31 33.41
C ASN A 11 3.38 -1.82 33.73
N GLU A 12 4.34 -0.98 33.33
CA GLU A 12 4.39 0.44 33.71
C GLU A 12 3.32 1.31 33.03
N GLY A 13 2.78 0.83 31.90
CA GLY A 13 1.82 1.55 31.06
C GLY A 13 0.36 1.39 31.47
N ASP A 14 0.04 0.50 32.41
CA ASP A 14 -1.33 0.23 32.88
C ASP A 14 -2.34 0.01 31.73
N GLY A 15 -1.93 -0.79 30.72
CA GLY A 15 -2.73 -1.07 29.53
C GLY A 15 -2.60 -0.04 28.41
N GLU A 16 -1.90 1.09 28.62
CA GLU A 16 -1.71 2.14 27.62
C GLU A 16 -0.27 2.21 27.08
N PRO A 17 -0.09 2.60 25.80
CA PRO A 17 1.23 2.87 25.25
C PRO A 17 1.83 4.16 25.83
N PRO A 18 3.17 4.33 25.76
CA PRO A 18 3.87 5.47 26.32
C PRO A 18 3.34 6.79 25.76
N LEU A 19 3.37 7.83 26.59
CA LEU A 19 2.84 9.14 26.22
C LEU A 19 3.68 9.80 25.11
N GLU A 20 3.01 10.43 24.13
CA GLU A 20 3.69 11.17 23.05
C GLU A 20 4.42 12.43 23.57
N GLY A 21 3.89 13.02 24.64
CA GLY A 21 4.45 14.18 25.33
C GLY A 21 4.11 15.54 24.72
N SER A 22 3.54 15.58 23.50
CA SER A 22 3.00 16.80 22.91
C SER A 22 1.51 16.96 23.21
N ILE A 23 1.09 18.21 23.42
CA ILE A 23 -0.32 18.61 23.54
C ILE A 23 -0.65 19.60 22.41
N PRO A 24 -1.89 19.60 21.88
CA PRO A 24 -2.32 20.60 20.91
C PRO A 24 -2.40 21.99 21.54
N ASP A 25 -2.52 23.01 20.70
CA ASP A 25 -2.78 24.38 21.16
C ASP A 25 -4.14 24.48 21.87
N MET A 26 -4.23 25.38 22.86
CA MET A 26 -5.47 25.64 23.59
C MET A 26 -5.51 27.04 24.17
N THR A 27 -6.70 27.65 24.18
CA THR A 27 -6.93 28.94 24.85
C THR A 27 -6.66 28.82 26.35
N SER A 28 -5.57 29.41 26.79
CA SER A 28 -5.14 29.38 28.19
C SER A 28 -4.16 30.52 28.46
N LEU A 29 -3.89 30.79 29.74
CA LEU A 29 -2.77 31.65 30.10
C LEU A 29 -1.46 30.94 29.76
N THR A 30 -0.47 31.70 29.28
CA THR A 30 0.85 31.18 28.87
C THR A 30 1.50 30.33 29.96
N GLU A 31 1.38 30.75 31.23
CA GLU A 31 1.91 29.99 32.37
C GLU A 31 1.27 28.61 32.51
N TYR A 32 -0.07 28.52 32.41
CA TYR A 32 -0.79 27.26 32.51
C TYR A 32 -0.48 26.32 31.35
N TYR A 33 -0.42 26.85 30.12
CA TYR A 33 -0.03 26.07 28.96
C TYR A 33 1.37 25.46 29.12
N VAL A 34 2.35 26.29 29.50
CA VAL A 34 3.74 25.86 29.68
C VAL A 34 3.86 24.83 30.81
N ASN A 35 3.16 25.04 31.92
CA ASN A 35 3.17 24.09 33.04
C ASN A 35 2.54 22.75 32.64
N LEU A 36 1.43 22.77 31.93
CA LEU A 36 0.79 21.55 31.42
C LEU A 36 1.69 20.81 30.43
N GLN A 37 2.30 21.53 29.49
CA GLN A 37 3.24 20.96 28.52
C GLN A 37 4.42 20.27 29.22
N LYS A 38 4.98 20.88 30.27
CA LYS A 38 6.06 20.28 31.07
C LYS A 38 5.65 18.96 31.73
N ILE A 39 4.43 18.86 32.24
CA ILE A 39 3.90 17.62 32.85
C ILE A 39 3.87 16.49 31.82
N TYR A 40 3.34 16.76 30.61
CA TYR A 40 3.28 15.77 29.54
C TYR A 40 4.68 15.35 29.06
N LEU A 41 5.60 16.31 28.90
CA LEU A 41 6.99 16.02 28.52
C LEU A 41 7.70 15.17 29.57
N ALA A 42 7.53 15.48 30.86
CA ALA A 42 8.15 14.73 31.94
C ALA A 42 7.61 13.28 32.02
N LYS A 43 6.30 13.08 31.84
CA LYS A 43 5.72 11.74 31.78
C LYS A 43 6.21 10.97 30.55
N ALA A 44 6.26 11.59 29.37
CA ALA A 44 6.77 10.96 28.16
C ALA A 44 8.25 10.55 28.26
N GLU A 45 9.08 11.36 28.94
CA GLU A 45 10.48 11.01 29.22
C GLU A 45 10.60 9.83 30.18
N SER A 46 9.81 9.82 31.26
CA SER A 46 9.72 8.70 32.20
C SER A 46 9.30 7.39 31.51
N ASP A 47 8.25 7.45 30.67
CA ASP A 47 7.77 6.30 29.91
C ASP A 47 8.81 5.79 28.92
N SER A 48 9.47 6.71 28.19
CA SER A 48 10.53 6.35 27.25
C SER A 48 11.71 5.67 27.95
N LEU A 49 12.04 6.06 29.19
CA LEU A 49 13.09 5.42 29.98
C LEU A 49 12.69 4.01 30.42
N ALA A 50 11.42 3.79 30.79
CA ALA A 50 10.90 2.46 31.10
C ALA A 50 10.98 1.52 29.88
N VAL A 51 10.55 1.99 28.70
CA VAL A 51 10.68 1.24 27.45
C VAL A 51 12.15 0.98 27.10
N GLU A 52 13.05 1.94 27.34
CA GLU A 52 14.49 1.75 27.13
C GLU A 52 15.04 0.58 27.96
N ASN A 53 14.71 0.54 29.26
CA ASN A 53 15.15 -0.53 30.16
C ASN A 53 14.62 -1.90 29.69
N ARG A 54 13.35 -1.97 29.28
CA ARG A 54 12.72 -3.19 28.71
C ARG A 54 13.46 -3.67 27.46
N VAL A 55 13.70 -2.76 26.51
CA VAL A 55 14.43 -3.06 25.28
C VAL A 55 15.84 -3.57 25.58
N LYS A 56 16.56 -2.93 26.50
CA LYS A 56 17.90 -3.36 26.94
C LYS A 56 17.91 -4.75 27.55
N ASN A 57 16.94 -5.06 28.41
CA ASN A 57 16.81 -6.38 29.02
C ASN A 57 16.51 -7.46 27.97
N ILE A 58 15.64 -7.16 27.00
CA ILE A 58 15.35 -8.06 25.89
C ILE A 58 16.61 -8.30 25.03
N LEU A 59 17.39 -7.27 24.72
CA LEU A 59 18.64 -7.40 23.96
C LEU A 59 19.65 -8.30 24.70
N LYS A 60 19.80 -8.12 26.03
CA LYS A 60 20.63 -8.99 26.88
C LYS A 60 20.19 -10.45 26.80
N ARG A 61 18.87 -10.71 26.95
CA ARG A 61 18.29 -12.06 26.87
C ARG A 61 18.55 -12.73 25.50
N LEU A 62 18.62 -11.93 24.44
CA LEU A 62 18.92 -12.39 23.07
C LEU A 62 20.43 -12.47 22.77
N GLY A 63 21.30 -12.18 23.74
CA GLY A 63 22.76 -12.18 23.53
C GLY A 63 23.27 -11.04 22.63
N ARG A 64 22.50 -9.95 22.49
CA ARG A 64 22.87 -8.77 21.69
C ARG A 64 23.35 -7.64 22.59
N ASP A 65 24.15 -6.73 22.03
CA ASP A 65 24.59 -5.53 22.75
C ASP A 65 23.36 -4.72 23.26
N PRO A 66 23.26 -4.44 24.57
CA PRO A 66 22.18 -3.63 25.13
C PRO A 66 22.08 -2.23 24.52
N ASN A 67 23.17 -1.69 23.97
CA ASN A 67 23.19 -0.35 23.37
C ASN A 67 23.08 -0.37 21.83
N ALA A 68 22.78 -1.53 21.23
CA ALA A 68 22.59 -1.66 19.77
C ALA A 68 21.48 -0.75 19.22
N ILE A 69 20.53 -0.33 20.06
CA ILE A 69 19.47 0.62 19.72
C ILE A 69 19.69 1.89 20.53
N SER A 70 19.87 3.01 19.84
CA SER A 70 20.13 4.30 20.49
C SER A 70 18.93 4.80 21.29
N LYS A 71 19.20 5.58 22.36
CA LYS A 71 18.18 6.26 23.15
C LYS A 71 17.28 7.16 22.31
N ALA A 72 17.87 7.86 21.33
CA ALA A 72 17.15 8.72 20.41
C ALA A 72 16.13 7.94 19.56
N ASN A 73 16.49 6.75 19.06
CA ASN A 73 15.59 5.89 18.32
C ASN A 73 14.44 5.37 19.19
N ILE A 74 14.73 5.00 20.45
CA ILE A 74 13.72 4.55 21.41
C ILE A 74 12.74 5.68 21.75
N ARG A 75 13.25 6.90 21.98
CA ARG A 75 12.41 8.08 22.22
C ARG A 75 11.51 8.40 21.03
N ASN A 76 12.06 8.36 19.81
CA ASN A 76 11.27 8.56 18.59
C ASN A 76 10.22 7.45 18.42
N PHE A 77 10.56 6.21 18.75
CA PHE A 77 9.63 5.08 18.73
C PHE A 77 8.50 5.26 19.75
N CYS A 78 8.79 5.67 20.98
CA CYS A 78 7.77 5.93 22.01
C CYS A 78 6.82 7.05 21.60
N ARG A 79 7.37 8.15 21.05
CA ARG A 79 6.58 9.27 20.51
C ARG A 79 5.56 8.82 19.45
N ASN A 80 5.92 7.81 18.65
CA ASN A 80 5.10 7.30 17.56
C ASN A 80 4.42 5.96 17.90
N ALA A 81 4.41 5.52 19.16
CA ALA A 81 3.94 4.18 19.54
C ALA A 81 2.47 3.92 19.11
N ARG A 82 1.62 4.96 19.12
CA ARG A 82 0.22 4.89 18.68
C ARG A 82 0.03 4.92 17.16
N LYS A 83 1.09 5.24 16.40
CA LYS A 83 1.07 5.48 14.95
C LYS A 83 1.85 4.41 14.17
N LEU A 84 2.24 3.32 14.84
CA LEU A 84 3.01 2.25 14.21
C LEU A 84 2.16 1.55 13.16
N SER A 85 2.73 1.38 11.97
CA SER A 85 2.10 0.65 10.86
C SER A 85 3.04 -0.46 10.39
N ILE A 86 2.46 -1.59 10.01
CA ILE A 86 3.17 -2.73 9.43
C ILE A 86 2.55 -2.98 8.07
N CYS A 87 3.35 -2.84 7.02
CA CYS A 87 2.93 -3.14 5.65
C CYS A 87 3.41 -4.54 5.30
N ARG A 88 2.51 -5.40 4.84
CA ARG A 88 2.81 -6.75 4.34
C ARG A 88 2.22 -6.89 2.97
N TYR A 89 3.07 -7.28 2.02
CA TYR A 89 2.69 -7.45 0.62
C TYR A 89 2.61 -8.94 0.31
N ARG A 90 1.75 -9.28 -0.64
CA ARG A 90 1.74 -10.61 -1.26
C ARG A 90 2.84 -10.68 -2.31
N CYS A 91 3.34 -11.90 -2.54
CA CYS A 91 4.27 -12.14 -3.62
C CYS A 91 3.53 -12.01 -4.96
N ILE A 92 4.19 -11.45 -5.96
CA ILE A 92 3.63 -11.35 -7.32
C ILE A 92 3.29 -12.74 -7.90
N GLU A 93 4.04 -13.77 -7.53
CA GLU A 93 3.75 -15.15 -7.91
C GLU A 93 2.41 -15.64 -7.36
N ASP A 94 2.11 -15.32 -6.09
CA ASP A 94 0.84 -15.67 -5.45
C ASP A 94 -0.33 -14.90 -6.08
N GLU A 95 -0.12 -13.63 -6.45
CA GLU A 95 -1.12 -12.83 -7.18
C GLU A 95 -1.48 -13.48 -8.53
N PHE A 96 -0.48 -14.05 -9.22
CA PHE A 96 -0.67 -14.65 -10.54
C PHE A 96 -1.26 -16.05 -10.50
N ASN A 97 -0.80 -16.88 -9.56
CA ASN A 97 -1.10 -18.32 -9.50
C ASN A 97 -2.19 -18.65 -8.46
N SER A 98 -2.42 -17.78 -7.47
CA SER A 98 -3.37 -18.01 -6.37
C SER A 98 -4.04 -16.69 -5.96
N PRO A 99 -4.75 -16.02 -6.87
CA PRO A 99 -5.41 -14.73 -6.61
C PRO A 99 -6.46 -14.84 -5.50
N ILE A 100 -6.73 -13.74 -4.80
CA ILE A 100 -7.82 -13.69 -3.81
C ILE A 100 -9.15 -13.56 -4.56
N LEU A 101 -9.75 -14.69 -4.94
CA LEU A 101 -10.96 -14.74 -5.76
C LEU A 101 -12.12 -13.93 -5.18
N SER A 102 -12.28 -13.93 -3.85
CA SER A 102 -13.36 -13.18 -3.20
C SER A 102 -13.21 -11.66 -3.38
N GLU A 103 -11.98 -11.13 -3.31
CA GLU A 103 -11.74 -9.70 -3.55
C GLU A 103 -11.87 -9.38 -5.03
N LEU A 104 -11.35 -10.24 -5.92
CA LEU A 104 -11.47 -10.03 -7.36
C LEU A 104 -12.94 -10.02 -7.83
N GLN A 105 -13.75 -10.96 -7.34
CA GLN A 105 -15.19 -11.00 -7.60
C GLN A 105 -15.92 -9.79 -7.02
N LYS A 106 -15.53 -9.33 -5.83
CA LYS A 106 -16.08 -8.12 -5.22
C LYS A 106 -15.77 -6.88 -6.06
N TYR A 107 -14.53 -6.71 -6.51
CA TYR A 107 -14.17 -5.59 -7.39
C TYR A 107 -14.90 -5.63 -8.73
N LEU A 108 -15.13 -6.83 -9.28
CA LEU A 108 -15.87 -7.00 -10.54
C LEU A 108 -17.36 -6.69 -10.39
N ALA A 109 -17.95 -6.95 -9.22
CA ALA A 109 -19.35 -6.68 -8.93
C ALA A 109 -19.61 -5.22 -8.51
N ASP A 110 -18.57 -4.50 -8.12
CA ASP A 110 -18.65 -3.11 -7.67
C ASP A 110 -18.52 -2.16 -8.87
N GLU A 111 -19.58 -1.41 -9.18
CA GLU A 111 -19.60 -0.45 -10.29
C GLU A 111 -18.50 0.60 -10.17
N ASP A 112 -18.12 1.01 -8.95
CA ASP A 112 -17.07 1.98 -8.75
C ASP A 112 -15.68 1.39 -9.07
N HIS A 113 -15.45 0.11 -8.75
CA HIS A 113 -14.14 -0.56 -8.94
C HIS A 113 -13.99 -1.32 -10.26
N SER A 114 -15.09 -1.55 -10.98
CA SER A 114 -15.16 -2.35 -12.20
C SER A 114 -14.14 -1.92 -13.25
N PHE A 115 -13.88 -0.62 -13.39
CA PHE A 115 -12.86 -0.11 -14.33
C PHE A 115 -11.42 -0.45 -13.92
N ALA A 116 -11.07 -0.31 -12.64
CA ALA A 116 -9.71 -0.56 -12.18
C ALA A 116 -9.36 -2.05 -12.28
N VAL A 117 -10.27 -2.92 -11.81
CA VAL A 117 -10.09 -4.36 -11.94
C VAL A 117 -10.14 -4.81 -13.40
N GLY A 118 -10.97 -4.15 -14.22
CA GLY A 118 -11.02 -4.38 -15.67
C GLY A 118 -9.69 -4.08 -16.34
N PHE A 119 -9.06 -2.94 -16.05
CA PHE A 119 -7.72 -2.63 -16.54
C PHE A 119 -6.68 -3.63 -16.04
N TYR A 120 -6.72 -4.03 -14.76
CA TYR A 120 -5.82 -5.06 -14.26
C TYR A 120 -5.92 -6.37 -15.07
N ILE A 121 -7.14 -6.87 -15.29
CA ILE A 121 -7.38 -8.08 -16.08
C ILE A 121 -6.92 -7.88 -17.54
N LEU A 122 -7.20 -6.72 -18.12
CA LEU A 122 -6.82 -6.42 -19.50
C LEU A 122 -5.31 -6.26 -19.67
N PHE A 123 -4.57 -5.72 -18.70
CA PHE A 123 -3.11 -5.70 -18.76
C PHE A 123 -2.55 -7.13 -18.80
N ARG A 124 -3.10 -8.05 -17.99
CA ARG A 124 -2.72 -9.48 -18.08
C ARG A 124 -3.10 -10.10 -19.44
N ALA A 125 -4.24 -9.70 -20.01
CA ALA A 125 -4.67 -10.12 -21.33
C ALA A 125 -3.75 -9.60 -22.44
N VAL A 126 -3.30 -8.35 -22.33
CA VAL A 126 -2.33 -7.71 -23.23
C VAL A 126 -0.98 -8.42 -23.17
N ASP A 127 -0.50 -8.78 -21.98
CA ASP A 127 0.75 -9.55 -21.83
C ASP A 127 0.64 -10.94 -22.49
N ARG A 128 -0.49 -11.65 -22.28
CA ARG A 128 -0.74 -12.94 -22.94
C ARG A 128 -0.90 -12.78 -24.46
N PHE A 129 -1.52 -11.70 -24.92
CA PHE A 129 -1.62 -11.37 -26.33
C PHE A 129 -0.22 -11.15 -26.93
N ALA A 130 0.64 -10.37 -26.26
CA ALA A 130 2.00 -10.12 -26.69
C ALA A 130 2.83 -11.40 -26.79
N ALA A 131 2.69 -12.30 -25.82
CA ALA A 131 3.34 -13.61 -25.86
C ALA A 131 2.86 -14.49 -27.04
N ASN A 132 1.58 -14.42 -27.40
CA ASN A 132 1.00 -15.24 -28.46
C ASN A 132 1.27 -14.69 -29.87
N TYR A 133 1.29 -13.37 -30.03
CA TYR A 133 1.34 -12.72 -31.35
C TYR A 133 2.62 -11.91 -31.60
N ASN A 134 3.54 -11.87 -30.63
CA ASN A 134 4.80 -11.10 -30.68
C ASN A 134 4.60 -9.60 -30.94
N ARG A 135 3.45 -9.04 -30.53
CA ARG A 135 3.12 -7.61 -30.62
C ARG A 135 1.99 -7.27 -29.66
N LEU A 136 1.83 -5.99 -29.32
CA LEU A 136 0.67 -5.50 -28.55
C LEU A 136 -0.58 -5.42 -29.43
N PRO A 137 -1.79 -5.48 -28.85
CA PRO A 137 -3.03 -5.29 -29.60
C PRO A 137 -3.16 -3.84 -30.07
N GLY A 138 -3.71 -3.66 -31.27
CA GLY A 138 -4.04 -2.35 -31.85
C GLY A 138 -2.87 -1.52 -32.36
N ILE A 139 -1.68 -2.13 -32.54
CA ILE A 139 -0.53 -1.45 -33.17
C ILE A 139 -0.80 -1.14 -34.65
N PHE A 140 -1.55 -1.99 -35.34
CA PHE A 140 -1.83 -1.84 -36.77
C PHE A 140 -3.30 -1.49 -37.01
N ASP A 141 -3.54 -0.31 -37.59
CA ASP A 141 -4.90 0.20 -37.83
C ASP A 141 -5.79 -0.77 -38.62
N GLY A 142 -5.21 -1.50 -39.57
CA GLY A 142 -5.93 -2.48 -40.40
C GLY A 142 -6.36 -3.75 -39.67
N GLU A 143 -5.80 -4.04 -38.48
CA GLU A 143 -6.03 -5.28 -37.73
C GLU A 143 -6.79 -5.06 -36.41
N ILE A 144 -7.22 -3.83 -36.11
CA ILE A 144 -7.87 -3.49 -34.83
C ILE A 144 -9.07 -4.38 -34.53
N ASN A 145 -9.96 -4.64 -35.50
CA ASN A 145 -11.16 -5.45 -35.26
C ASN A 145 -10.82 -6.92 -34.94
N ASP A 146 -9.77 -7.44 -35.59
CA ASP A 146 -9.26 -8.80 -35.33
C ASP A 146 -8.59 -8.85 -33.96
N ASP A 147 -7.85 -7.82 -33.59
CA ASP A 147 -7.20 -7.69 -32.29
C ASP A 147 -8.21 -7.59 -31.15
N VAL A 148 -9.30 -6.82 -31.32
CA VAL A 148 -10.41 -6.77 -30.36
C VAL A 148 -10.99 -8.16 -30.15
N SER A 149 -11.25 -8.89 -31.24
CA SER A 149 -11.77 -10.26 -31.18
C SER A 149 -10.82 -11.21 -30.44
N ARG A 150 -9.52 -11.16 -30.77
CA ARG A 150 -8.47 -11.97 -30.14
C ARG A 150 -8.28 -11.63 -28.66
N LEU A 151 -8.24 -10.34 -28.32
CA LEU A 151 -8.09 -9.86 -26.94
C LEU A 151 -9.29 -10.28 -26.10
N LYS A 152 -10.52 -10.19 -26.65
CA LYS A 152 -11.74 -10.68 -26.00
C LYS A 152 -11.65 -12.18 -25.68
N THR A 153 -11.22 -13.01 -26.65
CA THR A 153 -11.00 -14.45 -26.41
C THR A 153 -9.97 -14.71 -25.31
N ILE A 154 -8.86 -13.97 -25.31
CA ILE A 154 -7.81 -14.09 -24.29
C ILE A 154 -8.33 -13.70 -22.90
N THR A 155 -9.06 -12.59 -22.80
CA THR A 155 -9.65 -12.10 -21.55
C THR A 155 -10.63 -13.11 -20.96
N VAL A 156 -11.50 -13.72 -21.79
CA VAL A 156 -12.40 -14.80 -21.35
C VAL A 156 -11.61 -16.01 -20.86
N GLY A 157 -10.52 -16.37 -21.55
CA GLY A 157 -9.61 -17.43 -21.11
C GLY A 157 -8.99 -17.16 -19.75
N ILE A 158 -8.49 -15.94 -19.52
CA ILE A 158 -7.93 -15.53 -18.23
C ILE A 158 -8.97 -15.60 -17.12
N LEU A 159 -10.17 -15.06 -17.32
CA LEU A 159 -11.25 -15.13 -16.33
C LEU A 159 -11.61 -16.57 -15.99
N SER A 160 -11.65 -17.45 -16.99
CA SER A 160 -11.86 -18.88 -16.79
C SER A 160 -10.74 -19.55 -16.01
N ASP A 161 -9.47 -19.23 -16.31
CA ASP A 161 -8.30 -19.74 -15.58
C ASP A 161 -8.33 -19.30 -14.10
N LEU A 162 -8.84 -18.11 -13.83
CA LEU A 162 -9.05 -17.57 -12.48
C LEU A 162 -10.31 -18.12 -11.80
N GLY A 163 -11.10 -18.99 -12.45
CA GLY A 163 -12.34 -19.54 -11.88
C GLY A 163 -13.49 -18.53 -11.77
N ILE A 164 -13.42 -17.44 -12.53
CA ILE A 164 -14.50 -16.45 -12.64
C ILE A 164 -15.35 -16.80 -13.86
N HIS A 165 -16.55 -17.31 -13.61
CA HIS A 165 -17.49 -17.71 -14.65
C HIS A 165 -18.68 -16.74 -14.68
N GLY A 166 -19.02 -16.23 -15.87
CA GLY A 166 -20.21 -15.40 -16.10
C GLY A 166 -20.03 -13.89 -15.94
N SER A 167 -18.89 -13.42 -15.42
CA SER A 167 -18.54 -11.99 -15.45
C SER A 167 -17.96 -11.63 -16.82
N ALA A 168 -18.73 -10.93 -17.64
CA ALA A 168 -18.23 -10.41 -18.91
C ALA A 168 -17.55 -9.05 -18.68
N MET A 169 -16.37 -8.86 -19.27
CA MET A 169 -15.76 -7.54 -19.33
C MET A 169 -16.54 -6.65 -20.30
N PRO A 170 -16.74 -5.35 -19.99
CA PRO A 170 -17.38 -4.43 -20.91
C PRO A 170 -16.63 -4.39 -22.24
N ASP A 171 -17.34 -4.60 -23.34
CA ASP A 171 -16.74 -4.61 -24.69
C ASP A 171 -16.05 -3.27 -24.99
N ASP A 172 -16.61 -2.15 -24.52
CA ASP A 172 -16.02 -0.82 -24.67
C ASP A 172 -14.61 -0.73 -24.08
N LEU A 173 -14.34 -1.40 -22.96
CA LEU A 173 -13.02 -1.39 -22.32
C LEU A 173 -11.99 -2.20 -23.13
N ILE A 174 -12.43 -3.30 -23.77
CA ILE A 174 -11.58 -4.11 -24.66
C ILE A 174 -11.25 -3.33 -25.93
N ASN A 175 -12.26 -2.66 -26.52
CA ASN A 175 -12.09 -1.78 -27.66
C ASN A 175 -11.10 -0.66 -27.34
N GLU A 176 -11.25 -0.04 -26.17
CA GLU A 176 -10.40 1.06 -25.73
C GLU A 176 -8.95 0.59 -25.49
N MET A 177 -8.75 -0.60 -24.93
CA MET A 177 -7.41 -1.19 -24.77
C MET A 177 -6.70 -1.39 -26.12
N CYS A 178 -7.43 -1.84 -27.14
CA CYS A 178 -6.88 -1.92 -28.50
C CYS A 178 -6.63 -0.51 -29.08
N ARG A 179 -7.52 0.45 -28.85
CA ARG A 179 -7.36 1.84 -29.30
C ARG A 179 -6.09 2.49 -28.75
N PHE A 180 -5.65 2.11 -27.54
CA PHE A 180 -4.39 2.60 -26.97
C PHE A 180 -3.17 2.20 -27.80
N GLY A 181 -3.22 1.06 -28.51
CA GLY A 181 -2.17 0.63 -29.44
C GLY A 181 -0.77 0.49 -28.81
N GLY A 182 -0.70 0.27 -27.50
CA GLY A 182 0.58 0.22 -26.77
C GLY A 182 1.26 1.58 -26.58
N ALA A 183 0.55 2.70 -26.75
CA ALA A 183 1.11 4.03 -26.59
C ALA A 183 1.45 4.37 -25.12
N GLU A 184 2.53 5.12 -24.93
CA GLU A 184 2.93 5.69 -23.64
C GLU A 184 2.73 7.21 -23.66
N LEU A 185 1.61 7.68 -23.12
CA LEU A 185 1.31 9.11 -23.06
C LEU A 185 2.15 9.81 -21.98
N HIS A 186 2.86 10.87 -22.34
CA HIS A 186 3.74 11.61 -21.43
C HIS A 186 3.04 12.05 -20.14
N ALA A 187 1.80 12.56 -20.23
CA ALA A 187 1.05 13.00 -19.04
C ALA A 187 0.72 11.84 -18.07
N VAL A 188 0.39 10.66 -18.61
CA VAL A 188 0.11 9.47 -17.80
C VAL A 188 1.41 8.94 -17.17
N ALA A 189 2.50 8.88 -17.95
CA ALA A 189 3.82 8.49 -17.46
C ALA A 189 4.31 9.44 -16.36
N ALA A 190 4.13 10.76 -16.51
CA ALA A 190 4.50 11.75 -15.51
C ALA A 190 3.71 11.57 -14.21
N PHE A 191 2.41 11.30 -14.28
CA PHE A 191 1.58 11.00 -13.11
C PHE A 191 2.08 9.74 -12.38
N VAL A 192 2.25 8.64 -13.11
CA VAL A 192 2.74 7.37 -12.55
C VAL A 192 4.13 7.54 -11.94
N GLY A 193 5.02 8.30 -12.59
CA GLY A 193 6.35 8.62 -12.08
C GLY A 193 6.31 9.43 -10.77
N GLY A 194 5.39 10.38 -10.65
CA GLY A 194 5.15 11.13 -9.42
C GLY A 194 4.72 10.25 -8.26
N VAL A 195 3.77 9.33 -8.48
CA VAL A 195 3.32 8.40 -7.44
C VAL A 195 4.42 7.40 -7.08
N ALA A 196 5.03 6.75 -8.07
CA ALA A 196 6.05 5.74 -7.85
C ALA A 196 7.28 6.31 -7.11
N SER A 197 7.75 7.50 -7.49
CA SER A 197 8.88 8.15 -6.80
C SER A 197 8.56 8.45 -5.33
N GLN A 198 7.34 8.88 -5.02
CA GLN A 198 6.94 9.11 -3.64
C GLN A 198 6.86 7.80 -2.85
N GLU A 199 6.32 6.72 -3.42
CA GLU A 199 6.31 5.39 -2.78
C GLU A 199 7.74 4.90 -2.49
N VAL A 200 8.68 5.11 -3.41
CA VAL A 200 10.10 4.81 -3.20
C VAL A 200 10.68 5.63 -2.04
N ILE A 201 10.38 6.93 -1.96
CA ILE A 201 10.82 7.78 -0.83
C ILE A 201 10.29 7.25 0.50
N LYS A 202 9.02 6.82 0.57
CA LYS A 202 8.45 6.22 1.79
C LYS A 202 9.22 4.97 2.22
N LEU A 203 9.56 4.09 1.28
CA LEU A 203 10.32 2.87 1.56
C LEU A 203 11.76 3.15 2.04
N ILE A 204 12.45 4.09 1.40
CA ILE A 204 13.83 4.46 1.76
C ILE A 204 13.87 5.12 3.14
N THR A 205 12.99 6.10 3.36
CA THR A 205 12.98 6.89 4.60
C THR A 205 12.34 6.14 5.77
N LYS A 206 11.52 5.12 5.48
CA LYS A 206 10.65 4.45 6.45
C LYS A 206 9.73 5.45 7.17
N GLN A 207 9.34 6.49 6.46
CA GLN A 207 8.40 7.52 6.90
C GLN A 207 7.16 7.47 6.01
N PHE A 208 6.00 7.77 6.60
CA PHE A 208 4.68 7.56 6.00
C PHE A 208 4.36 6.08 5.73
N VAL A 209 3.12 5.82 5.33
CA VAL A 209 2.62 4.47 5.02
C VAL A 209 2.58 4.33 3.49
N PRO A 210 3.34 3.37 2.91
CA PRO A 210 3.23 3.07 1.49
C PRO A 210 1.86 2.45 1.16
N LEU A 211 1.44 2.57 -0.09
CA LEU A 211 0.22 1.95 -0.59
C LEU A 211 0.28 0.43 -0.39
N THR A 212 -0.86 -0.19 -0.10
CA THR A 212 -0.98 -1.65 0.10
C THR A 212 -1.77 -2.24 -1.06
N GLY A 213 -1.07 -2.93 -1.97
CA GLY A 213 -1.66 -3.52 -3.17
C GLY A 213 -1.24 -2.80 -4.45
N THR A 214 -2.06 -2.93 -5.48
CA THR A 214 -1.77 -2.46 -6.85
C THR A 214 -2.59 -1.22 -7.16
N LEU A 215 -1.90 -0.11 -7.44
CA LEU A 215 -2.55 1.13 -7.86
C LEU A 215 -2.85 1.10 -9.35
N ILE A 216 -4.11 1.30 -9.71
CA ILE A 216 -4.56 1.50 -11.09
C ILE A 216 -4.99 2.95 -11.24
N PHE A 217 -4.50 3.61 -12.30
CA PHE A 217 -4.89 4.97 -12.66
C PHE A 217 -5.58 4.97 -14.02
N ASN A 218 -6.79 5.51 -14.06
CA ASN A 218 -7.54 5.77 -15.28
C ASN A 218 -7.41 7.27 -15.64
N GLY A 219 -6.59 7.56 -16.65
CA GLY A 219 -6.42 8.92 -17.17
C GLY A 219 -7.61 9.46 -17.96
N ILE A 220 -8.56 8.61 -18.39
CA ILE A 220 -9.77 9.04 -19.09
C ILE A 220 -10.71 9.75 -18.10
N ASP A 221 -10.98 9.10 -16.96
CA ASP A 221 -11.90 9.60 -15.94
C ASP A 221 -11.20 10.35 -14.80
N GLN A 222 -9.87 10.43 -14.82
CA GLN A 222 -9.04 11.03 -13.77
C GLN A 222 -9.28 10.39 -12.39
N LYS A 223 -9.46 9.06 -12.37
CA LYS A 223 -9.69 8.26 -11.16
C LYS A 223 -8.54 7.30 -10.91
N SER A 224 -8.25 7.05 -9.64
CA SER A 224 -7.25 6.07 -9.22
C SER A 224 -7.79 5.20 -8.09
N GLN A 225 -7.45 3.91 -8.10
CA GLN A 225 -7.86 2.96 -7.07
C GLN A 225 -6.75 1.99 -6.74
N VAL A 226 -6.74 1.52 -5.49
CA VAL A 226 -5.80 0.51 -5.01
C VAL A 226 -6.54 -0.81 -4.84
N LEU A 227 -6.08 -1.82 -5.56
CA LEU A 227 -6.63 -3.16 -5.51
C LEU A 227 -5.78 -4.03 -4.58
N ALA A 228 -6.43 -4.73 -3.65
CA ALA A 228 -5.80 -5.77 -2.83
C ALA A 228 -5.93 -7.11 -3.57
N LEU A 229 -4.95 -7.43 -4.41
CA LEU A 229 -4.97 -8.56 -5.33
C LEU A 229 -4.37 -9.85 -4.76
#